data_AF-A0A059SQP6-F1
#
_entry.id   AF-A0A059SQP6-F1
#
_cell.length_a   1.000
_cell.length_b   1.000
_cell.length_c   1.000
_cell.angle_alpha   90.00
_cell.angle_beta   90.00
_cell.angle_gamma   90.00
#
_symmetry.space_group_name_H-M   'P 1'
#
loop_
_entity.id
_entity.type
_entity.pdbx_description
1 polymer ?
#
loop_
_entity_poly.entity_id
_entity_poly.type
_entity_poly.pdbx_seq_one_letter_code
_entity_poly.pdbx_strand_id
1 'polypeptide(L)'
;WYWSSLWKACFTDSTSVTNCQDFPVLWSVDNHIQIVRGLLMGALSVGMLGFVLSLIGMECTFLGGKDKAKYRKLFTGGVCHIISGFLAASGYAVYAKYVSGEYFNPYFDGLKFDLGTPLFLGWV
;
A
#
# COMPACT_ATOMS: atom_id res chain seq x y z
N TRP A 1 23.46 8.54 -3.74
CA TRP A 1 22.21 7.96 -4.31
C TRP A 1 21.08 8.26 -3.34
N TYR A 2 19.94 8.77 -3.81
CA TYR A 2 18.81 9.10 -2.95
C TYR A 2 17.65 8.16 -3.27
N TRP A 3 17.00 7.64 -2.23
CA TRP A 3 15.81 6.80 -2.37
C TRP A 3 14.84 7.07 -1.22
N SER A 4 13.56 6.92 -1.52
CA SER A 4 12.50 7.11 -0.55
C SER A 4 11.57 5.90 -0.54
N SER A 5 10.99 5.67 0.62
CA SER A 5 9.94 4.69 0.83
C SER A 5 8.72 5.40 1.42
N LEU A 6 7.67 4.66 1.71
CA LEU A 6 6.51 5.23 2.39
C LEU A 6 6.82 5.74 3.81
N TRP A 7 7.91 5.30 4.46
CA TRP A 7 8.17 5.51 5.89
C TRP A 7 9.45 6.27 6.22
N LYS A 8 10.41 6.27 5.30
CA LYS A 8 11.72 6.89 5.46
C LYS A 8 12.29 7.34 4.13
N ALA A 9 13.16 8.34 4.19
CA ALA A 9 14.02 8.77 3.12
C ALA A 9 15.47 8.45 3.47
N CYS A 10 16.27 8.06 2.49
CA CYS A 10 17.66 7.71 2.69
C CYS A 10 18.53 8.28 1.57
N PHE A 11 19.76 8.64 1.93
CA PHE A 11 20.77 9.06 0.97
C PHE A 11 22.12 8.41 1.28
N THR A 12 22.84 8.05 0.22
CA THR A 12 24.20 7.54 0.29
C THR A 12 25.17 8.62 -0.18
N ASP A 13 26.08 9.02 0.70
CA ASP A 13 27.12 10.03 0.47
C ASP A 13 28.34 9.43 -0.27
N SER A 14 29.26 10.29 -0.72
CA SER A 14 30.52 9.97 -1.39
C SER A 14 31.44 9.00 -0.62
N THR A 15 31.31 8.95 0.71
CA THR A 15 32.01 8.00 1.58
C THR A 15 31.38 6.61 1.59
N SER A 16 30.34 6.38 0.78
CA SER A 16 29.52 5.15 0.74
C SER A 16 28.77 4.86 2.04
N VAL A 17 28.66 5.84 2.94
CA VAL A 17 27.81 5.76 4.13
C VAL A 17 26.38 6.12 3.74
N THR A 18 25.42 5.26 4.12
CA THR A 18 23.99 5.51 3.91
C THR A 18 23.36 6.03 5.19
N ASN A 19 22.80 7.23 5.12
CA ASN A 19 22.05 7.85 6.21
C ASN A 19 20.56 7.80 5.88
N CYS A 20 19.76 7.33 6.84
CA CYS A 20 18.31 7.22 6.71
C CYS A 20 17.62 8.07 7.77
N GLN A 21 16.60 8.80 7.34
CA GLN A 21 15.76 9.60 8.20
C GLN A 21 14.31 9.11 8.07
N ASP A 22 13.74 8.68 9.19
CA ASP A 22 12.32 8.35 9.28
C ASP A 22 11.48 9.63 9.19
N PHE A 23 10.30 9.53 8.58
CA PHE A 23 9.39 10.67 8.53
C PHE A 23 8.83 10.95 9.94
N PRO A 24 9.19 12.10 10.57
CA PRO A 24 9.14 12.24 12.03
C PRO A 24 7.74 12.33 12.64
N VAL A 25 6.69 12.62 11.85
CA VAL A 25 5.28 12.59 12.29
C VAL A 25 4.36 12.37 11.09
N LEU A 26 3.17 11.79 11.31
CA LEU A 26 2.17 11.51 10.25
C LEU A 26 1.84 12.75 9.40
N TRP A 27 1.85 13.95 10.01
CA TRP A 27 1.45 15.22 9.41
C TRP A 27 2.57 16.01 8.71
N SER A 28 3.84 15.63 8.89
CA SER A 28 4.99 16.35 8.33
C SER A 28 5.48 15.75 7.01
N VAL A 29 4.81 14.71 6.51
CA VAL A 29 5.13 14.06 5.24
C VAL A 29 4.23 14.61 4.13
N ASP A 30 4.73 14.67 2.90
CA ASP A 30 3.99 15.17 1.75
C ASP A 30 2.60 14.53 1.60
N ASN A 31 1.63 15.34 1.20
CA ASN A 31 0.22 14.92 1.11
C ASN A 31 0.03 13.67 0.25
N HIS A 32 0.79 13.52 -0.84
CA HIS A 32 0.72 12.35 -1.70
C HIS A 32 1.15 11.06 -0.97
N ILE A 33 2.17 11.12 -0.11
CA ILE A 33 2.59 9.98 0.72
C ILE A 33 1.51 9.63 1.74
N GLN A 34 0.85 10.62 2.36
CA GLN A 34 -0.23 10.36 3.31
C GLN A 34 -1.43 9.65 2.65
N ILE A 35 -1.82 10.10 1.45
CA ILE A 35 -2.90 9.46 0.68
C ILE A 35 -2.56 8.00 0.38
N VAL A 36 -1.34 7.74 -0.10
CA VAL A 36 -0.88 6.37 -0.42
C VAL A 36 -0.81 5.51 0.83
N ARG A 37 -0.32 6.04 1.97
CA ARG A 37 -0.35 5.34 3.27
C ARG A 37 -1.77 4.96 3.66
N GLY A 38 -2.71 5.90 3.58
CA GLY A 38 -4.11 5.64 3.92
C GLY A 38 -4.73 4.54 3.06
N LEU A 39 -4.49 4.58 1.75
CA LEU A 39 -4.98 3.57 0.80
C LEU A 39 -4.37 2.18 1.07
N LEU A 40 -3.05 2.09 1.26
CA LEU A 40 -2.37 0.81 1.47
C LEU A 40 -2.64 0.20 2.86
N MET A 41 -2.68 1.02 3.91
CA MET A 41 -3.05 0.56 5.26
C MET A 41 -4.53 0.18 5.33
N GLY A 42 -5.39 0.92 4.65
CA GLY A 42 -6.81 0.58 4.49
C GLY A 42 -6.99 -0.75 3.75
N ALA A 43 -6.28 -0.92 2.63
CA ALA A 43 -6.26 -2.19 1.88
C ALA A 43 -5.84 -3.35 2.79
N LEU A 44 -4.71 -3.23 3.49
CA LEU A 44 -4.21 -4.27 4.41
C LEU A 44 -5.24 -4.63 5.48
N SER A 45 -5.89 -3.64 6.08
CA SER A 45 -6.89 -3.84 7.14
C SER A 45 -8.13 -4.56 6.62
N VAL A 46 -8.65 -4.14 5.46
CA VAL A 46 -9.82 -4.76 4.81
C VAL A 46 -9.48 -6.16 4.32
N GLY A 47 -8.29 -6.38 3.76
CA GLY A 47 -7.80 -7.68 3.31
C GLY A 47 -7.63 -8.66 4.47
N MET A 48 -7.11 -8.20 5.61
CA MET A 48 -7.02 -9.01 6.83
C MET A 48 -8.40 -9.40 7.34
N LEU A 49 -9.37 -8.49 7.32
CA LEU A 49 -10.75 -8.78 7.69
C LEU A 49 -11.37 -9.80 6.72
N GLY A 50 -11.14 -9.64 5.41
CA GLY A 50 -11.56 -10.60 4.38
C GLY A 50 -10.97 -11.99 4.59
N PHE A 51 -9.70 -12.07 4.96
CA PHE A 51 -9.01 -13.33 5.27
C PHE A 51 -9.66 -14.02 6.48
N VAL A 52 -9.87 -13.30 7.58
CA VAL A 52 -10.52 -13.85 8.79
C VAL A 52 -11.94 -14.34 8.48
N LEU A 53 -12.74 -13.57 7.74
CA LEU A 53 -14.08 -13.99 7.34
C LEU A 53 -14.07 -15.23 6.46
N SER A 54 -13.11 -15.32 5.53
CA SER A 54 -12.94 -16.47 4.64
C SER A 54 -12.56 -17.71 5.45
N LEU A 55 -11.63 -17.59 6.42
CA LEU A 55 -11.25 -18.70 7.32
C LEU A 55 -12.45 -19.25 8.10
N ILE A 56 -13.27 -18.37 8.68
CA ILE A 56 -14.48 -18.76 9.44
C ILE A 56 -15.58 -19.31 8.50
N GLY A 57 -15.59 -18.90 7.23
CA GLY A 57 -16.56 -19.32 6.22
C GLY A 57 -16.30 -20.69 5.60
N MET A 58 -15.09 -21.25 5.76
CA MET A 58 -14.75 -22.57 5.20
C MET A 58 -15.53 -23.71 5.87
N GLU A 59 -15.83 -24.76 5.10
CA GLU A 59 -16.55 -25.94 5.60
C GLU A 59 -15.78 -26.65 6.72
N CYS A 60 -14.45 -26.70 6.60
CA CYS A 60 -13.52 -27.30 7.57
C CYS A 60 -13.43 -26.56 8.92
N THR A 61 -14.02 -25.36 9.04
CA THR A 61 -13.95 -24.54 10.26
C THR A 61 -15.20 -24.75 11.11
N PHE A 62 -15.03 -25.26 12.34
CA PHE A 62 -16.14 -25.56 13.26
C PHE A 62 -16.78 -24.30 13.87
N LEU A 63 -16.04 -23.19 13.89
CA LEU A 63 -16.53 -21.87 14.29
C LEU A 63 -17.31 -21.27 13.12
N GLY A 64 -18.62 -21.04 13.26
CA GLY A 64 -19.34 -20.36 12.17
C GLY A 64 -20.85 -20.43 12.13
N GLY A 65 -21.48 -21.27 12.96
CA GLY A 65 -22.94 -21.47 12.92
C GLY A 65 -23.39 -22.35 11.76
N LYS A 66 -24.66 -22.24 11.37
CA LYS A 66 -25.29 -23.03 10.28
C LYS A 66 -24.65 -22.73 8.91
N ASP A 67 -24.77 -23.66 7.96
CA ASP A 67 -24.16 -23.55 6.61
C ASP A 67 -24.49 -22.24 5.90
N LYS A 68 -25.74 -21.76 5.98
CA LYS A 68 -26.15 -20.46 5.40
C LYS A 68 -25.33 -19.28 5.94
N ALA A 69 -24.94 -19.32 7.22
CA ALA A 69 -24.11 -18.27 7.83
C ALA A 69 -22.64 -18.37 7.40
N LYS A 70 -22.13 -19.60 7.19
CA LYS A 70 -20.79 -19.83 6.63
C LYS A 70 -20.67 -19.27 5.21
N TYR A 71 -21.62 -19.57 4.33
CA TYR A 71 -21.64 -19.04 2.95
C TYR A 71 -21.70 -17.51 2.90
N ARG A 72 -22.48 -16.87 3.78
CA ARG A 72 -22.52 -15.40 3.87
C ARG A 72 -21.16 -14.82 4.25
N LYS A 73 -20.46 -15.42 5.21
CA LYS A 73 -19.12 -14.97 5.63
C LYS A 73 -18.10 -15.13 4.52
N LEU A 74 -18.13 -16.26 3.81
CA LEU A 74 -17.26 -16.50 2.66
C LEU A 74 -17.50 -15.46 1.55
N PHE A 75 -18.76 -15.17 1.25
CA PHE A 75 -19.12 -14.14 0.28
C PHE A 75 -18.64 -12.75 0.70
N THR A 76 -18.90 -12.34 1.96
CA THR A 76 -18.42 -11.07 2.49
C THR A 76 -16.89 -11.01 2.49
N GLY A 77 -16.20 -12.11 2.83
CA GLY A 77 -14.74 -12.22 2.76
C GLY A 77 -14.21 -11.98 1.35
N GLY A 78 -14.84 -12.57 0.33
CA GLY A 78 -14.52 -12.31 -1.08
C GLY A 78 -14.72 -10.84 -1.48
N VAL A 79 -15.83 -10.21 -1.06
CA VAL A 79 -16.07 -8.78 -1.30
C VAL A 79 -14.99 -7.91 -0.63
N CYS A 80 -14.60 -8.24 0.61
CA CYS A 80 -13.50 -7.55 1.29
C CYS A 80 -12.18 -7.69 0.52
N HIS A 81 -11.84 -8.87 0.00
CA HIS A 81 -10.63 -9.05 -0.81
C HIS A 81 -10.65 -8.22 -2.10
N ILE A 82 -11.80 -8.13 -2.77
CA ILE A 82 -11.95 -7.27 -3.96
C ILE A 82 -11.72 -5.80 -3.60
N ILE A 83 -12.36 -5.30 -2.53
CA ILE A 83 -12.20 -3.92 -2.07
C ILE A 83 -10.74 -3.64 -1.67
N SER A 84 -10.11 -4.57 -0.95
CA SER A 84 -8.69 -4.50 -0.58
C SER A 84 -7.79 -4.36 -1.82
N GLY A 85 -8.02 -5.19 -2.85
CA GLY A 85 -7.26 -5.12 -4.10
C GLY A 85 -7.44 -3.77 -4.80
N PHE A 86 -8.66 -3.25 -4.89
CA PHE A 86 -8.93 -1.94 -5.47
C PHE A 86 -8.26 -0.80 -4.69
N LEU A 87 -8.27 -0.83 -3.36
CA LEU A 87 -7.58 0.15 -2.52
C LEU A 87 -6.06 0.10 -2.74
N ALA A 88 -5.48 -1.11 -2.78
CA ALA A 88 -4.06 -1.30 -3.01
C ALA A 88 -3.63 -0.77 -4.40
N ALA A 89 -4.31 -1.22 -5.45
CA ALA A 89 -4.07 -0.77 -6.83
C ALA A 89 -4.19 0.75 -6.96
N SER A 90 -5.20 1.34 -6.32
CA SER A 90 -5.37 2.80 -6.28
C SER A 90 -4.20 3.50 -5.59
N GLY A 91 -3.71 2.96 -4.46
CA GLY A 91 -2.53 3.47 -3.76
C GLY A 91 -1.29 3.51 -4.64
N TYR A 92 -0.98 2.40 -5.33
CA TYR A 92 0.15 2.33 -6.25
C TYR A 92 -0.03 3.22 -7.48
N ALA A 93 -1.24 3.29 -8.04
CA ALA A 93 -1.54 4.16 -9.18
C ALA A 93 -1.37 5.66 -8.85
N VAL A 94 -1.81 6.09 -7.66
CA VAL A 94 -1.62 7.48 -7.20
C VAL A 94 -0.13 7.80 -7.08
N TYR A 95 0.66 6.92 -6.47
CA TYR A 95 2.10 7.13 -6.34
C TYR A 95 2.80 7.15 -7.70
N ALA A 96 2.49 6.19 -8.58
CA ALA A 96 3.06 6.14 -9.93
C ALA A 96 2.72 7.39 -10.74
N LYS A 97 1.47 7.86 -10.68
CA LYS A 97 1.03 9.09 -11.35
C LYS A 97 1.81 10.31 -10.85
N TYR A 98 2.01 10.41 -9.53
CA TYR A 98 2.76 11.52 -8.92
C TYR A 98 4.21 11.55 -9.42
N VAL A 99 4.93 10.43 -9.27
CA VAL A 99 6.34 10.32 -9.69
C VAL A 99 6.51 10.56 -11.18
N SER A 100 5.63 9.97 -12.00
CA SER A 100 5.65 10.17 -13.46
C SER A 100 5.39 11.63 -13.83
N GLY A 101 4.45 12.28 -13.14
CA GLY A 101 4.13 13.69 -13.35
C GLY A 101 5.32 14.61 -13.10
N GLU A 102 6.08 14.39 -12.02
CA GLU A 102 7.28 15.17 -11.72
C GLU A 102 8.44 14.84 -12.69
N TYR A 103 8.61 13.56 -13.03
CA TYR A 103 9.69 13.11 -13.92
C TYR A 103 9.61 13.78 -15.30
N PHE A 104 8.41 13.82 -15.89
CA PHE A 104 8.16 14.38 -17.22
C PHE A 104 7.90 15.89 -17.24
N ASN A 105 7.86 16.57 -16.08
CA ASN A 105 7.66 18.01 -16.02
C ASN A 105 8.97 18.76 -16.35
N PRO A 106 9.00 19.61 -17.41
CA PRO A 106 10.20 20.37 -17.78
C PRO A 106 10.50 21.53 -16.83
N TYR A 107 9.53 21.99 -16.03
CA TYR A 107 9.68 23.09 -15.07
C TYR A 107 9.95 22.61 -13.64
N PHE A 108 10.13 21.30 -13.44
CA PHE A 108 10.41 20.74 -12.12
C PHE A 108 11.90 20.86 -11.78
N ASP A 109 12.21 21.65 -10.76
CA ASP A 109 13.58 21.98 -10.31
C ASP A 109 14.03 21.12 -9.10
N GLY A 110 13.28 20.05 -8.79
CA GLY A 110 13.56 19.13 -7.69
C GLY A 110 14.30 17.86 -8.10
N LEU A 111 14.58 17.00 -7.13
CA LEU A 111 15.10 15.64 -7.36
C LEU A 111 14.08 14.81 -8.13
N LYS A 112 14.48 14.28 -9.29
CA LYS A 112 13.66 13.36 -10.09
C LYS A 112 13.86 11.93 -9.62
N PHE A 113 12.76 11.18 -9.60
CA PHE A 113 12.71 9.80 -9.12
C PHE A 113 12.25 8.84 -10.20
N ASP A 114 12.87 7.67 -10.23
CA ASP A 114 12.36 6.51 -10.98
C ASP A 114 11.38 5.70 -10.12
N LEU A 115 10.54 4.91 -10.79
CA LEU A 115 9.63 3.98 -10.11
C LEU A 115 10.42 2.86 -9.43
N GLY A 116 10.28 2.75 -8.11
CA GLY A 116 10.93 1.71 -7.33
C GLY A 116 10.31 0.32 -7.51
N THR A 117 11.10 -0.72 -7.32
CA THR A 117 10.68 -2.14 -7.33
C THR A 117 9.43 -2.45 -6.50
N PRO A 118 9.23 -1.87 -5.29
CA PRO A 118 8.04 -2.14 -4.49
C PRO A 118 6.72 -1.82 -5.20
N LEU A 119 6.71 -0.86 -6.13
CA LEU A 119 5.52 -0.50 -6.90
C LEU A 119 5.09 -1.62 -7.86
N PHE A 120 6.06 -2.27 -8.50
CA PHE A 120 5.80 -3.39 -9.39
C PHE A 120 5.39 -4.64 -8.63
N LEU A 121 6.01 -4.90 -7.48
CA LEU A 121 5.61 -6.01 -6.61
C LEU A 121 4.20 -5.83 -6.05
N GLY A 122 3.84 -4.61 -5.67
CA GLY A 122 2.52 -4.31 -5.14
C GLY A 122 1.39 -4.28 -6.18
N TRP A 123 1.74 -4.21 -7.47
CA TRP A 123 0.78 -4.26 -8.56
C TRP A 123 0.31 -5.67 -8.90
N VAL A 124 1.13 -6.68 -8.56
CA VAL A 124 0.84 -8.12 -8.74
C VAL A 124 0.00 -8.61 -7.57
#